data_AF-A0A0E2HGM4-F1
#
_entry.id   AF-A0A0E2HGM4-F1
#
_cell.length_a   1.000
_cell.length_b   1.000
_cell.length_c   1.000
_cell.angle_alpha   90.00
_cell.angle_beta   90.00
_cell.angle_gamma   90.00
#
_symmetry.space_group_name_H-M   'P 1'
#
loop_
_entity.id
_entity.type
_entity.pdbx_description
1 polymer ?
#
loop_
_entity_poly.entity_id
_entity_poly.type
_entity_poly.pdbx_seq_one_letter_code
_entity_poly.pdbx_strand_id
1 'polypeptide(L)'
;MAPFDIKELRDLTAYDELELDTLGEKKTALFVIISDTDATFNFIVSIMYSQLFNLLCDKADDVYNGRLPIHVRCLLDEFANIGQIPQFEKLIATIRSREISASIILQSKSQLKALYRDNASTIEGNCDTTLFLGGKEKDTLKDLAEILGKETIDLYNTSDTRGTSQSYGLNYQKTGKDMP
;
A
#
# COMPACT_ATOMS: atom_id res chain seq x y z
N MET A 1 -7.76 28.50 8.20
CA MET A 1 -9.09 29.05 8.56
C MET A 1 -9.97 29.34 7.36
N ALA A 2 -9.44 29.72 6.19
CA ALA A 2 -10.24 29.98 4.97
C ALA A 2 -11.13 28.84 4.41
N PRO A 3 -10.86 27.53 4.60
CA PRO A 3 -11.71 26.47 4.02
C PRO A 3 -13.09 26.32 4.69
N PHE A 4 -13.19 26.57 6.00
CA PHE A 4 -14.43 26.40 6.77
C PHE A 4 -15.44 27.55 6.60
N ASP A 5 -15.08 28.55 5.79
CA ASP A 5 -15.99 29.62 5.36
C ASP A 5 -16.88 29.20 4.18
N ILE A 6 -16.57 28.09 3.52
CA ILE A 6 -17.39 27.48 2.47
C ILE A 6 -18.60 26.83 3.14
N LYS A 7 -19.81 27.26 2.74
CA LYS A 7 -21.06 26.84 3.36
C LYS A 7 -21.26 25.32 3.27
N GLU A 8 -20.91 24.75 2.13
CA GLU A 8 -20.97 23.31 1.86
C GLU A 8 -20.09 22.51 2.82
N LEU A 9 -18.90 23.04 3.15
CA LEU A 9 -17.95 22.42 4.08
C LEU A 9 -18.45 22.52 5.53
N ARG A 10 -19.04 23.66 5.87
CA ARG A 10 -19.68 23.87 7.17
C ARG A 10 -20.85 22.93 7.37
N ASP A 11 -21.73 22.80 6.38
CA ASP A 11 -22.89 21.92 6.42
C ASP A 11 -22.44 20.45 6.53
N LEU A 12 -21.38 20.05 5.82
CA LEU A 12 -20.80 18.70 5.91
C LEU A 12 -20.20 18.38 7.30
N THR A 13 -19.61 19.37 7.96
CA THR A 13 -19.01 19.20 9.31
C THR A 13 -19.96 19.54 10.45
N ALA A 14 -21.19 19.95 10.16
CA ALA A 14 -22.13 20.45 11.16
C ALA A 14 -22.71 19.33 12.04
N TYR A 15 -22.91 18.14 11.47
CA TYR A 15 -23.47 16.99 12.15
C TYR A 15 -22.66 15.74 11.84
N ASP A 16 -22.43 14.91 12.86
CA ASP A 16 -21.83 13.59 12.68
C ASP A 16 -22.93 12.59 12.31
N GLU A 17 -22.94 12.16 11.06
CA GLU A 17 -23.83 11.11 10.53
C GLU A 17 -23.05 9.86 10.09
N LEU A 18 -21.72 9.89 10.19
CA LEU A 18 -20.88 8.82 9.65
C LEU A 18 -20.77 7.61 10.58
N GLU A 19 -21.03 7.81 11.89
CA GLU A 19 -20.97 6.77 12.93
C GLU A 19 -19.69 5.91 12.80
N LEU A 20 -18.54 6.57 12.61
CA LEU A 20 -17.28 5.92 12.21
C LEU A 20 -16.80 4.86 13.22
N ASP A 21 -17.18 5.02 14.48
CA ASP A 21 -16.89 4.11 15.56
C ASP A 21 -17.68 2.79 15.46
N THR A 22 -18.80 2.75 14.74
CA THR A 22 -19.66 1.57 14.62
C THR A 22 -19.18 0.55 13.59
N LEU A 23 -18.26 0.94 12.68
CA LEU A 23 -17.75 0.09 11.60
C LEU A 23 -17.10 -1.21 12.12
N GLY A 24 -16.56 -1.20 13.34
CA GLY A 24 -15.97 -2.36 13.99
C GLY A 24 -16.96 -3.25 14.76
N GLU A 25 -18.22 -2.81 14.95
CA GLU A 25 -19.22 -3.48 15.78
C GLU A 25 -20.33 -4.14 14.96
N LYS A 26 -20.70 -3.49 13.85
CA LYS A 26 -21.74 -3.95 12.94
C LYS A 26 -21.17 -4.04 11.53
N LYS A 27 -21.71 -4.95 10.73
CA LYS A 27 -21.32 -5.08 9.32
C LYS A 27 -21.77 -3.83 8.56
N THR A 28 -20.82 -2.96 8.28
CA THR A 28 -21.05 -1.67 7.61
C THR A 28 -20.09 -1.54 6.43
N ALA A 29 -20.54 -0.89 5.36
CA ALA A 29 -19.71 -0.51 4.22
C ALA A 29 -19.76 1.01 4.04
N LEU A 30 -18.61 1.66 4.17
CA LEU A 30 -18.44 3.09 3.98
C LEU A 30 -17.78 3.34 2.62
N PHE A 31 -18.40 4.17 1.79
CA PHE A 31 -17.86 4.58 0.50
C PHE A 31 -17.48 6.05 0.55
N VAL A 32 -16.21 6.33 0.24
CA VAL A 32 -15.67 7.69 0.19
C VAL A 32 -15.39 8.02 -1.26
N ILE A 33 -16.20 8.89 -1.85
CA ILE A 33 -16.10 9.28 -3.25
C ILE A 33 -15.43 10.65 -3.29
N ILE A 34 -14.24 10.70 -3.86
CA ILE A 34 -13.47 11.92 -4.06
C ILE A 34 -13.50 12.32 -5.54
N SER A 35 -13.35 13.61 -5.81
CA SER A 35 -13.22 14.10 -7.18
C SER A 35 -11.77 13.98 -7.63
N ASP A 36 -11.52 13.38 -8.79
CA ASP A 36 -10.18 13.27 -9.36
C ASP A 36 -9.63 14.61 -9.86
N THR A 37 -10.51 15.57 -10.13
CA THR A 37 -10.17 16.86 -10.75
C THR A 37 -10.06 18.01 -9.75
N ASP A 38 -10.65 17.87 -8.57
CA ASP A 38 -10.70 18.92 -7.56
C ASP A 38 -10.09 18.46 -6.24
N ALA A 39 -8.84 18.86 -6.02
CA ALA A 39 -8.09 18.55 -4.81
C ALA A 39 -8.46 19.42 -3.59
N THR A 40 -9.39 20.38 -3.75
CA THR A 40 -9.73 21.36 -2.71
C THR A 40 -10.21 20.70 -1.41
N PHE A 41 -10.85 19.53 -1.48
CA PHE A 41 -11.46 18.86 -0.33
C PHE A 41 -10.68 17.62 0.15
N ASN A 42 -9.52 17.29 -0.45
CA ASN A 42 -8.76 16.09 -0.10
C ASN A 42 -8.29 16.11 1.37
N PHE A 43 -8.08 17.30 1.95
CA PHE A 43 -7.73 17.46 3.36
C PHE A 43 -8.83 16.96 4.30
N ILE A 44 -10.12 17.10 3.93
CA ILE A 44 -11.25 16.61 4.74
C ILE A 44 -11.20 15.10 4.81
N VAL A 45 -10.96 14.46 3.66
CA VAL A 45 -10.88 13.01 3.55
C VAL A 45 -9.69 12.48 4.36
N SER A 46 -8.55 13.16 4.29
CA SER A 46 -7.38 12.83 5.12
C SER A 46 -7.68 12.94 6.64
N ILE A 47 -8.42 13.96 7.06
CA ILE A 47 -8.86 14.12 8.46
C ILE A 47 -9.84 13.01 8.84
N MET A 48 -10.83 12.72 7.99
CA MET A 48 -11.81 11.66 8.20
C MET A 48 -11.12 10.30 8.41
N TYR A 49 -10.16 9.94 7.56
CA TYR A 49 -9.39 8.70 7.74
C TYR A 49 -8.61 8.69 9.05
N SER A 50 -7.99 9.82 9.42
CA SER A 50 -7.27 9.91 10.70
C SER A 50 -8.20 9.68 11.88
N GLN A 51 -9.39 10.27 11.85
CA GLN A 51 -10.41 10.07 12.88
C GLN A 51 -10.93 8.64 12.90
N LEU A 52 -11.22 8.05 11.73
CA LEU A 52 -11.63 6.65 11.60
C LEU A 52 -10.61 5.72 12.27
N PHE A 53 -9.33 5.84 11.95
CA PHE A 53 -8.32 4.96 12.54
C PHE A 53 -8.17 5.17 14.05
N ASN A 54 -8.18 6.41 14.53
CA ASN A 54 -8.08 6.69 15.97
C ASN A 54 -9.30 6.13 16.73
N LEU A 55 -10.52 6.43 16.28
CA LEU A 55 -11.75 5.97 16.93
C LEU A 55 -11.82 4.44 16.97
N LEU A 56 -11.49 3.78 15.85
CA LEU A 56 -11.47 2.32 15.81
C LEU A 56 -10.40 1.74 16.72
N CYS A 57 -9.24 2.39 16.84
CA CYS A 57 -8.19 1.94 17.74
C CYS A 57 -8.56 2.10 19.21
N ASP A 58 -9.05 3.28 19.59
CA ASP A 58 -9.52 3.57 20.94
C ASP A 58 -10.63 2.60 21.35
N LYS A 59 -11.57 2.33 20.45
CA LYS A 59 -12.67 1.38 20.69
C LYS A 59 -12.18 -0.06 20.81
N ALA A 60 -11.21 -0.46 19.99
CA ALA A 60 -10.58 -1.78 20.13
C ALA A 60 -9.93 -1.94 21.50
N ASP A 61 -9.17 -0.94 21.95
CA ASP A 61 -8.39 -0.99 23.20
C ASP A 61 -9.29 -0.88 24.45
N ASP A 62 -10.20 0.10 24.48
CA ASP A 62 -10.98 0.45 25.67
C ASP A 62 -12.23 -0.43 25.86
N VAL A 63 -12.87 -0.86 24.77
CA VAL A 63 -14.15 -1.59 24.82
C VAL A 63 -13.96 -3.08 24.58
N TYR A 64 -13.10 -3.45 23.64
CA TYR A 64 -12.94 -4.83 23.18
C TYR A 64 -11.60 -5.47 23.56
N ASN A 65 -10.89 -4.86 24.52
CA ASN A 65 -9.70 -5.42 25.16
C ASN A 65 -8.58 -5.76 24.14
N GLY A 66 -8.44 -4.91 23.12
CA GLY A 66 -7.37 -4.89 22.14
C GLY A 66 -7.75 -5.31 20.72
N ARG A 67 -8.97 -5.82 20.45
CA ARG A 67 -9.38 -6.27 19.11
C ARG A 67 -10.85 -6.02 18.82
N LEU A 68 -11.16 -5.45 17.65
CA LEU A 68 -12.55 -5.27 17.24
C LEU A 68 -13.26 -6.61 16.99
N PRO A 69 -14.57 -6.71 17.30
CA PRO A 69 -15.32 -7.94 17.10
C PRO A 69 -15.57 -8.25 15.62
N ILE A 70 -15.58 -7.24 14.75
CA ILE A 70 -15.66 -7.38 13.30
C ILE A 70 -14.41 -6.76 12.67
N HIS A 71 -13.74 -7.53 11.82
CA HIS A 71 -12.57 -7.07 11.10
C HIS A 71 -12.92 -5.93 10.12
N VAL A 72 -12.28 -4.77 10.31
CA VAL A 72 -12.45 -3.60 9.45
C VAL A 72 -11.37 -3.60 8.37
N ARG A 73 -11.79 -3.64 7.10
CA ARG A 73 -10.88 -3.60 5.95
C ARG A 73 -11.03 -2.28 5.22
N CYS A 74 -9.98 -1.48 5.22
CA CYS A 74 -9.88 -0.26 4.44
C CYS A 74 -9.28 -0.56 3.07
N LEU A 75 -10.04 -0.33 2.00
CA LEU A 75 -9.55 -0.38 0.62
C LEU A 75 -9.27 1.05 0.18
N LEU A 76 -8.00 1.43 0.22
CA LEU A 76 -7.56 2.77 -0.11
C LEU A 76 -7.17 2.78 -1.59
N ASP A 77 -8.20 2.84 -2.44
CA ASP A 77 -8.00 3.05 -3.87
C ASP A 77 -7.46 4.45 -4.14
N GLU A 78 -6.57 4.54 -5.12
CA GLU A 78 -5.95 5.78 -5.54
C GLU A 78 -5.40 6.62 -4.37
N PHE A 79 -4.63 5.96 -3.51
CA PHE A 79 -4.07 6.55 -2.28
C PHE A 79 -3.29 7.85 -2.52
N ALA A 80 -2.75 8.03 -3.73
CA ALA A 80 -2.12 9.26 -4.18
C ALA A 80 -3.06 10.48 -4.16
N ASN A 81 -4.34 10.30 -4.51
CA ASN A 81 -5.33 11.38 -4.61
C ASN A 81 -5.90 11.77 -3.24
N ILE A 82 -6.00 10.84 -2.30
CA ILE A 82 -6.46 11.13 -0.92
C ILE A 82 -5.56 12.19 -0.25
N GLY A 83 -4.27 12.18 -0.58
CA GLY A 83 -3.26 13.03 0.02
C GLY A 83 -2.54 12.35 1.18
N GLN A 84 -1.82 13.13 1.98
CA GLN A 84 -1.05 12.61 3.11
C GLN A 84 -1.96 12.44 4.34
N ILE A 85 -2.27 11.19 4.67
CA ILE A 85 -2.85 10.85 5.98
C ILE A 85 -1.74 11.05 7.05
N PRO A 86 -1.97 11.93 8.04
CA PRO A 86 -1.02 12.16 9.14
C PRO A 86 -0.65 10.87 9.89
N GLN A 87 0.66 10.67 10.12
CA GLN A 87 1.21 9.56 10.91
C GLN A 87 0.80 8.16 10.43
N PHE A 88 0.47 8.02 9.15
CA PHE A 88 0.02 6.77 8.58
C PHE A 88 1.05 5.64 8.74
N GLU A 89 2.35 5.95 8.71
CA GLU A 89 3.42 4.99 8.94
C GLU A 89 3.38 4.33 10.33
N LYS A 90 2.87 5.04 11.34
CA LYS A 90 2.65 4.49 12.68
C LYS A 90 1.32 3.75 12.76
N LEU A 91 0.27 4.32 12.15
CA LEU A 91 -1.06 3.73 12.14
C LEU A 91 -1.05 2.34 11.48
N ILE A 92 -0.43 2.20 10.31
CA ILE A 92 -0.40 0.91 9.59
C ILE A 92 0.25 -0.21 10.41
N ALA A 93 1.21 0.13 11.27
CA ALA A 93 1.84 -0.83 12.17
C ALA A 93 0.93 -1.22 13.37
N THR A 94 0.16 -0.27 13.91
CA THR A 94 -0.65 -0.49 15.12
C THR A 94 -1.99 -1.15 14.83
N ILE A 95 -2.62 -0.82 13.70
CA ILE A 95 -3.97 -1.28 13.33
C ILE A 95 -4.06 -2.81 13.19
N ARG A 96 -2.97 -3.47 12.78
CA ARG A 96 -2.88 -4.93 12.61
C ARG A 96 -3.30 -5.69 13.87
N SER A 97 -2.84 -5.23 15.03
CA SER A 97 -3.12 -5.89 16.32
C SER A 97 -4.57 -5.74 16.78
N ARG A 98 -5.30 -4.79 16.20
CA ARG A 98 -6.67 -4.38 16.56
C ARG A 98 -7.75 -4.92 15.62
N GLU A 99 -7.37 -5.89 14.79
CA GLU A 99 -8.25 -6.51 13.78
C GLU A 99 -8.69 -5.52 12.68
N ILE A 100 -7.79 -4.61 12.31
CA ILE A 100 -7.98 -3.64 11.23
C ILE A 100 -6.88 -3.85 10.18
N SER A 101 -7.25 -3.87 8.90
CA SER A 101 -6.29 -3.96 7.79
C SER A 101 -6.51 -2.85 6.76
N ALA A 102 -5.42 -2.44 6.13
CA ALA A 102 -5.42 -1.49 5.02
C ALA A 102 -4.82 -2.14 3.77
N SER A 103 -5.50 -2.01 2.63
CA SER A 103 -4.97 -2.33 1.31
C SER A 103 -4.75 -1.03 0.56
N ILE A 104 -3.48 -0.69 0.32
CA ILE A 104 -3.09 0.52 -0.40
C ILE A 104 -2.94 0.17 -1.88
N ILE A 105 -3.71 0.83 -2.74
CA ILE A 105 -3.67 0.60 -4.18
C ILE A 105 -3.02 1.83 -4.84
N LEU A 106 -1.96 1.57 -5.59
CA LEU A 106 -1.10 2.59 -6.19
C LEU A 106 -0.80 2.22 -7.64
N GLN A 107 -0.67 3.22 -8.51
CA GLN A 107 -0.23 3.03 -9.89
C GLN A 107 1.29 2.86 -9.98
N SER A 108 2.03 3.56 -9.11
CA SER A 108 3.47 3.44 -9.00
C SER A 108 3.97 3.65 -7.57
N LYS A 109 5.10 3.03 -7.22
CA LYS A 109 5.76 3.28 -5.92
C LYS A 109 6.25 4.72 -5.79
N SER A 110 6.55 5.37 -6.91
CA SER A 110 6.95 6.79 -6.94
C SER A 110 5.87 7.72 -6.40
N GLN A 111 4.58 7.40 -6.55
CA GLN A 111 3.49 8.19 -5.93
C GLN A 111 3.57 8.15 -4.39
N LEU A 112 3.81 6.96 -3.82
CA LEU A 112 3.96 6.79 -2.38
C LEU A 112 5.21 7.52 -1.87
N LYS A 113 6.34 7.41 -2.59
CA LYS A 113 7.58 8.16 -2.28
C LYS A 113 7.38 9.67 -2.37
N ALA A 114 6.57 10.17 -3.31
CA ALA A 114 6.30 11.60 -3.42
C ALA A 114 5.51 12.15 -2.22
N LEU A 115 4.54 11.37 -1.72
CA LEU A 115 3.71 11.77 -0.57
C LEU A 115 4.42 11.61 0.78
N TYR A 116 5.07 10.48 1.01
CA TYR A 116 5.60 10.10 2.33
C TYR A 116 7.13 10.18 2.44
N ARG A 117 7.84 10.45 1.34
CA ARG A 117 9.30 10.59 1.29
C ARG A 117 10.00 9.42 2.00
N ASP A 118 10.69 9.71 3.10
CA ASP A 118 11.46 8.73 3.88
C ASP A 118 10.56 7.71 4.58
N ASN A 119 9.28 8.02 4.81
CA ASN A 119 8.34 7.11 5.47
C ASN A 119 7.70 6.10 4.50
N ALA A 120 7.88 6.27 3.18
CA ALA A 120 7.29 5.38 2.18
C ALA A 120 7.79 3.92 2.33
N SER A 121 9.07 3.74 2.62
CA SER A 121 9.68 2.43 2.86
C SER A 121 9.11 1.74 4.11
N THR A 122 8.83 2.50 5.17
CA THR A 122 8.19 2.00 6.39
C THR A 122 6.76 1.53 6.11
N ILE A 123 6.00 2.27 5.29
CA ILE A 123 4.65 1.88 4.90
C ILE A 123 4.69 0.58 4.09
N GLU A 124 5.55 0.51 3.06
CA GLU A 124 5.73 -0.71 2.27
C GLU A 124 6.17 -1.90 3.15
N GLY A 125 7.08 -1.68 4.11
CA GLY A 125 7.57 -2.72 5.00
C GLY A 125 6.51 -3.27 5.98
N ASN A 126 5.45 -2.50 6.27
CA ASN A 126 4.32 -2.98 7.09
C ASN A 126 3.25 -3.70 6.25
N CYS A 127 3.34 -3.66 4.91
CA CYS A 127 2.45 -4.39 4.03
C CYS A 127 2.97 -5.81 3.80
N ASP A 128 2.40 -6.80 4.51
CA ASP A 128 2.79 -8.21 4.43
C ASP A 128 2.64 -8.81 3.01
N THR A 129 1.77 -8.24 2.16
CA THR A 129 1.51 -8.75 0.81
C THR A 129 1.61 -7.63 -0.21
N THR A 130 2.36 -7.91 -1.29
CA THR A 130 2.44 -7.02 -2.45
C THR A 130 1.86 -7.72 -3.67
N LEU A 131 0.85 -7.11 -4.29
CA LEU A 131 0.28 -7.57 -5.55
C LEU A 131 0.73 -6.62 -6.67
N PHE A 132 1.52 -7.12 -7.60
CA PHE A 132 1.95 -6.37 -8.77
C PHE A 132 1.19 -6.84 -10.02
N LEU A 133 0.44 -5.93 -10.64
CA LEU A 133 -0.37 -6.22 -11.84
C LEU A 133 0.29 -5.74 -13.14
N GLY A 134 1.54 -5.31 -13.07
CA GLY A 134 2.30 -4.75 -14.20
C GLY A 134 2.55 -3.25 -14.05
N GLY A 135 3.63 -2.78 -14.67
CA GLY A 135 4.07 -1.40 -14.58
C GLY A 135 5.20 -1.12 -15.56
N LYS A 136 5.35 0.14 -15.96
CA LYS A 136 6.42 0.58 -16.88
C LYS A 136 7.64 1.18 -16.17
N GLU A 137 7.55 1.37 -14.86
CA GLU A 137 8.60 2.02 -14.07
C GLU A 137 9.76 1.05 -13.81
N LYS A 138 10.94 1.36 -14.37
CA LYS A 138 12.12 0.51 -14.29
C LYS A 138 12.58 0.25 -12.86
N ASP A 139 12.47 1.24 -11.98
CA ASP A 139 12.94 1.10 -10.59
C ASP A 139 12.01 0.16 -9.81
N THR A 140 10.69 0.31 -9.94
CA THR A 140 9.72 -0.62 -9.35
C THR A 140 9.91 -2.05 -9.87
N LEU A 141 10.21 -2.22 -11.17
CA LEU A 141 10.49 -3.54 -11.75
C LEU A 141 11.78 -4.17 -11.19
N LYS A 142 12.84 -3.38 -11.01
CA LYS A 142 14.09 -3.85 -10.40
C LYS A 142 13.88 -4.24 -8.94
N ASP A 143 13.24 -3.39 -8.16
CA ASP A 143 12.93 -3.66 -6.75
C ASP A 143 12.12 -4.96 -6.62
N LEU A 144 11.13 -5.16 -7.49
CA LEU A 144 10.34 -6.39 -7.50
C LEU A 144 11.14 -7.62 -7.95
N ALA A 145 12.00 -7.49 -8.96
CA ALA A 145 12.87 -8.58 -9.38
C ALA A 145 13.85 -8.98 -8.26
N GLU A 146 14.36 -8.01 -7.49
CA GLU A 146 15.20 -8.28 -6.32
C GLU A 146 14.41 -8.98 -5.20
N ILE A 147 13.17 -8.56 -4.92
CA ILE A 147 12.29 -9.19 -3.92
C ILE A 147 11.90 -10.62 -4.33
N LEU A 148 11.59 -10.83 -5.61
CA LEU A 148 11.26 -12.16 -6.16
C LEU A 148 12.48 -13.10 -6.16
N GLY A 149 13.69 -12.53 -6.10
CA GLY A 149 14.93 -13.27 -6.07
C GLY A 149 15.36 -13.78 -7.45
N LYS A 150 16.50 -14.47 -7.46
CA LYS A 150 17.05 -15.09 -8.67
C LYS A 150 16.66 -16.55 -8.72
N GLU A 151 16.14 -16.99 -9.86
CA GLU A 151 16.05 -18.41 -10.14
C GLU A 151 17.45 -18.93 -10.44
N THR A 152 17.83 -20.05 -9.81
CA THR A 152 19.10 -20.71 -10.15
C THR A 152 18.90 -21.46 -11.46
N ILE A 153 19.63 -21.08 -12.50
CA ILE A 153 19.58 -21.76 -13.79
C ILE A 153 20.92 -22.47 -14.02
N ASP A 154 20.82 -23.77 -14.26
CA ASP A 154 21.96 -24.56 -14.72
C ASP A 154 22.15 -24.33 -16.23
N LEU A 155 23.25 -23.67 -16.59
CA LEU A 155 23.61 -23.42 -17.99
C LEU A 155 24.59 -24.50 -18.47
N TYR A 156 24.22 -25.14 -19.58
CA TYR A 156 25.02 -26.14 -20.28
C TYR A 156 25.57 -25.51 -21.55
N ASN A 157 26.85 -25.13 -21.55
CA ASN A 157 27.52 -24.64 -22.75
C ASN A 157 28.29 -25.80 -23.40
N THR A 158 27.81 -26.24 -24.57
CA THR A 158 28.53 -27.19 -25.43
C THR A 158 29.28 -26.41 -26.50
N SER A 159 30.59 -26.50 -26.51
CA SER A 159 31.43 -25.90 -27.57
C SER A 159 31.96 -27.01 -28.48
N ASP A 160 31.49 -27.02 -29.74
CA ASP A 160 32.02 -27.88 -30.81
C ASP A 160 32.93 -27.03 -31.71
N THR A 161 34.23 -27.32 -31.70
CA THR A 161 35.22 -26.64 -32.56
C THR A 161 35.65 -27.59 -33.67
N ARG A 162 35.24 -27.30 -34.91
CA ARG A 162 35.54 -28.12 -36.09
C ARG A 162 36.71 -27.53 -36.88
N GLY A 163 37.92 -27.92 -36.50
CA GLY A 163 39.16 -27.74 -37.29
C GLY A 163 39.76 -29.08 -37.71
N THR A 164 41.05 -29.11 -38.07
CA THR A 164 41.80 -30.31 -38.52
C THR A 164 41.87 -31.45 -37.48
N SER A 165 41.48 -31.18 -36.23
CA SER A 165 41.18 -32.18 -35.21
C SER A 165 39.95 -31.75 -34.43
N GLN A 166 39.03 -32.68 -34.20
CA GLN A 166 37.77 -32.45 -33.50
C GLN A 166 38.01 -32.35 -32.01
N SER A 167 37.55 -31.26 -31.39
CA SER A 167 37.68 -31.01 -29.96
C SER A 167 36.30 -30.72 -29.37
N TYR A 168 35.93 -31.49 -28.34
CA TYR A 168 34.68 -31.32 -27.59
C TYR A 168 35.00 -30.74 -26.20
N GLY A 169 34.40 -29.59 -25.89
CA GLY A 169 34.46 -28.97 -24.56
C GLY A 169 33.06 -28.90 -23.94
N LEU A 170 32.90 -29.46 -22.74
CA LEU A 170 31.70 -29.34 -21.92
C LEU A 170 32.01 -28.43 -20.74
N ASN A 171 31.32 -27.29 -20.64
CA ASN A 171 31.47 -26.38 -19.50
C ASN A 171 30.14 -26.26 -18.75
N TYR A 172 30.18 -26.59 -17.46
CA TYR A 172 29.04 -26.50 -16.54
C TYR A 172 29.14 -25.20 -15.75
N GLN A 173 28.16 -24.30 -15.91
CA GLN A 173 28.13 -23.05 -15.18
C GLN A 173 26.77 -22.88 -14.48
N LYS A 174 26.80 -22.70 -13.15
CA LYS A 174 25.63 -22.29 -12.38
C LYS A 174 25.57 -20.77 -12.38
N THR A 175 24.51 -20.19 -12.93
CA THR A 175 24.30 -18.74 -12.95
C THR A 175 22.91 -18.43 -12.41
N GLY A 176 22.80 -17.41 -11.56
CA GLY A 176 21.50 -16.88 -11.16
C GLY A 176 20.90 -16.02 -12.27
N LYS A 177 19.68 -16.32 -12.70
CA LYS A 177 18.91 -15.47 -13.60
C LYS A 177 17.88 -14.70 -12.78
N ASP A 178 17.81 -13.40 -12.99
CA ASP A 178 16.74 -12.58 -12.39
C ASP A 178 15.39 -13.03 -12.97
N MET A 179 14.40 -13.21 -12.10
CA MET A 179 13.06 -13.61 -12.53
C MET A 179 12.40 -12.48 -13.34
N PRO A 180 11.72 -12.81 -14.46
CA PRO A 180 11.16 -11.83 -15.40
C PRO A 180 9.98 -11.02 -14.85
#